data_AF-A0A5A7RXT6-F1
#
_entry.id   AF-A0A5A7RXT6-F1
#
_cell.length_a   1.000
_cell.length_b   1.000
_cell.length_c   1.000
_cell.angle_alpha   90.00
_cell.angle_beta   90.00
_cell.angle_gamma   90.00
#
_symmetry.space_group_name_H-M   'P 1'
#
loop_
_entity.id
_entity.type
_entity.pdbx_description
1 polymer ?
#
loop_
_entity_poly.entity_id
_entity_poly.type
_entity_poly.pdbx_seq_one_letter_code
_entity_poly.pdbx_strand_id
1 'polypeptide(L)'
;MLSQFLFFILFPIILLIVILVFFFFYPETFDEMYFGKREIGLLIVGSASTMFLDLPVFIYKDYFLALNIGGALIPIILSFYFFVKKAIGFPKFAGGVLLVAVATYMVTRVTETGVVSYFPFYLLPSILAILLAFLLYTREKTTPVYAYAISTIGVILGGDLSHLPELFEQPFAGSFGGAGVYDMVYLAGLISFCISFPFIKKKKRKGKIERMVEKVEKEAICVGKIAGIEGNISFILEKVLGRREDFELLRNEHSVRKARKIMNKLIKEMHEKIRENYAPPEERLVSYLIDFMIISGFSLALSLLYKSIFLPFLMFFLLFQIIYFIPLEFFFGTTVGKALMDMEVRDMSAEKADFLSIFTRNIIRYLEFFAGFYAVSLVLISLSPKRQRIGDAIADSIVIKVRE
;
A
#
# COMPACT_ATOMS: atom_id res chain seq x y z
N MET A 1 10.10 5.90 31.99
CA MET A 1 9.42 6.72 30.97
C MET A 1 10.18 6.73 29.64
N LEU A 2 11.44 7.22 29.58
CA LEU A 2 12.22 7.23 28.34
C LEU A 2 12.46 5.83 27.72
N SER A 3 12.77 4.82 28.55
CA SER A 3 12.97 3.44 28.09
C SER A 3 11.72 2.79 27.50
N GLN A 4 10.54 3.05 28.10
CA GLN A 4 9.26 2.57 27.59
C GLN A 4 8.89 3.27 26.27
N PHE A 5 9.04 4.59 26.22
CA PHE A 5 8.81 5.35 25.00
C PHE A 5 9.72 4.89 23.86
N LEU A 6 11.01 4.69 24.14
CA LEU A 6 11.97 4.15 23.19
C LEU A 6 11.59 2.74 22.73
N PHE A 7 11.14 1.87 23.64
CA PHE A 7 10.67 0.54 23.30
C PHE A 7 9.46 0.58 22.36
N PHE A 8 8.45 1.39 22.66
CA PHE A 8 7.25 1.52 21.82
C PHE A 8 7.57 2.05 20.42
N ILE A 9 8.56 2.93 20.28
CA ILE A 9 9.02 3.40 18.96
C ILE A 9 9.86 2.35 18.22
N LEU A 10 10.87 1.81 18.88
CA LEU A 10 11.84 0.93 18.23
C LEU A 10 11.24 -0.42 17.86
N PHE A 11 10.37 -0.99 18.69
CA PHE A 11 9.87 -2.35 18.51
C PHE A 11 9.16 -2.58 17.16
N PRO A 12 8.15 -1.78 16.77
CA PRO A 12 7.52 -1.85 15.45
C PRO A 12 8.46 -1.54 14.28
N ILE A 13 9.40 -0.60 14.44
CA ILE A 13 10.45 -0.35 13.44
C ILE A 13 11.30 -1.62 13.24
N ILE A 14 11.65 -2.31 14.34
CA ILE A 14 12.37 -3.59 14.29
C ILE A 14 11.51 -4.64 13.55
N LEU A 15 10.21 -4.74 13.81
CA LEU A 15 9.33 -5.66 13.09
C LEU A 15 9.30 -5.37 11.58
N LEU A 16 9.22 -4.09 11.18
CA LEU A 16 9.30 -3.69 9.78
C LEU A 16 10.65 -4.03 9.14
N ILE A 17 11.76 -3.80 9.86
CA ILE A 17 13.10 -4.19 9.41
C ILE A 17 13.17 -5.71 9.23
N VAL A 18 12.61 -6.50 10.15
CA VAL A 18 12.54 -7.96 10.04
C VAL A 18 11.77 -8.38 8.78
N ILE A 19 10.63 -7.76 8.48
CA ILE A 19 9.88 -8.02 7.24
C ILE A 19 10.72 -7.67 6.00
N LEU A 20 11.43 -6.54 6.00
CA LEU A 20 12.30 -6.14 4.90
C LEU A 20 13.45 -7.14 4.69
N VAL A 21 14.04 -7.63 5.77
CA VAL A 21 15.07 -8.68 5.74
C VAL A 21 14.49 -9.96 5.14
N PHE A 22 13.32 -10.40 5.61
CA PHE A 22 12.63 -11.57 5.06
C PHE A 22 12.33 -11.41 3.57
N PHE A 23 11.82 -10.25 3.14
CA PHE A 23 11.53 -9.95 1.74
C PHE A 23 12.79 -10.01 0.87
N PHE A 24 13.91 -9.46 1.36
CA PHE A 24 15.18 -9.47 0.62
C PHE A 24 15.75 -10.87 0.41
N PHE A 25 15.66 -11.74 1.42
CA PHE A 25 16.21 -13.09 1.37
C PHE A 25 15.29 -14.11 0.69
N TYR A 26 13.96 -13.92 0.77
CA TYR A 26 12.96 -14.87 0.26
C TYR A 26 11.93 -14.25 -0.71
N PRO A 27 12.35 -13.51 -1.75
CA PRO A 27 11.42 -12.77 -2.61
C PRO A 27 10.39 -13.68 -3.28
N GLU A 28 10.77 -14.89 -3.73
CA GLU A 28 9.85 -15.83 -4.39
C GLU A 28 8.81 -16.40 -3.42
N THR A 29 9.11 -16.43 -2.12
CA THR A 29 8.13 -16.81 -1.11
C THR A 29 7.15 -15.67 -0.89
N PHE A 30 7.62 -14.42 -0.84
CA PHE A 30 6.79 -13.22 -0.73
C PHE A 30 5.87 -13.02 -1.94
N ASP A 31 6.39 -13.24 -3.15
CA ASP A 31 5.59 -13.18 -4.39
C ASP A 31 4.39 -14.14 -4.33
N GLU A 32 4.61 -15.38 -3.86
CA GLU A 32 3.52 -16.35 -3.70
C GLU A 32 2.59 -16.07 -2.51
N MET A 33 3.03 -15.28 -1.54
CA MET A 33 2.18 -14.77 -0.47
C MET A 33 1.32 -13.58 -0.92
N TYR A 34 1.56 -13.05 -2.13
CA TYR A 34 1.04 -11.76 -2.59
C TYR A 34 1.47 -10.60 -1.68
N PHE A 35 2.62 -10.74 -1.02
CA PHE A 35 3.16 -9.72 -0.12
C PHE A 35 4.33 -9.04 -0.84
N GLY A 36 4.03 -8.17 -1.79
CA GLY A 36 5.01 -7.50 -2.64
C GLY A 36 5.52 -6.19 -2.04
N LYS A 37 6.11 -5.37 -2.93
CA LYS A 37 6.64 -4.05 -2.57
C LYS A 37 5.54 -3.07 -2.15
N ARG A 38 4.37 -3.17 -2.79
CA ARG A 38 3.20 -2.31 -2.53
C ARG A 38 2.71 -2.48 -1.10
N GLU A 39 2.55 -3.73 -0.68
CA GLU A 39 2.07 -4.13 0.65
C GLU A 39 3.08 -3.72 1.73
N ILE A 40 4.37 -3.99 1.51
CA ILE A 40 5.45 -3.53 2.42
C ILE A 40 5.50 -2.00 2.47
N GLY A 41 5.39 -1.34 1.33
CA GLY A 41 5.37 0.12 1.21
C GLY A 41 4.22 0.73 1.99
N LEU A 42 3.02 0.15 1.88
CA LEU A 42 1.84 0.53 2.67
C LEU A 42 2.05 0.34 4.17
N LEU A 43 2.70 -0.73 4.61
CA LEU A 43 3.00 -0.89 6.04
C LEU A 43 3.94 0.21 6.55
N ILE A 44 5.03 0.48 5.82
CA ILE A 44 5.98 1.53 6.18
C ILE A 44 5.29 2.90 6.19
N VAL A 45 4.57 3.22 5.11
CA VAL A 45 3.81 4.47 4.97
C VAL A 45 2.74 4.58 6.06
N GLY A 46 2.01 3.50 6.33
CA GLY A 46 0.98 3.41 7.35
C GLY A 46 1.56 3.79 8.71
N SER A 47 2.63 3.13 9.13
CA SER A 47 3.33 3.46 10.37
C SER A 47 3.88 4.88 10.44
N ALA A 48 4.22 5.53 9.32
CA ALA A 48 4.63 6.93 9.35
C ALA A 48 3.43 7.90 9.42
N SER A 49 2.28 7.48 8.89
CA SER A 49 1.09 8.31 8.70
C SER A 49 0.11 8.33 9.88
N THR A 50 0.24 7.36 10.79
CA THR A 50 -0.61 7.19 11.98
C THR A 50 -0.77 8.44 12.85
N MET A 51 0.23 9.33 12.90
CA MET A 51 0.15 10.54 13.74
C MET A 51 -0.65 11.68 13.10
N PHE A 52 -0.93 11.61 11.81
CA PHE A 52 -1.36 12.77 11.03
C PHE A 52 -2.65 12.54 10.24
N LEU A 53 -3.04 11.28 10.01
CA LEU A 53 -4.09 10.93 9.07
C LEU A 53 -5.27 10.20 9.74
N ASP A 54 -6.23 10.97 10.24
CA ASP A 54 -7.50 10.47 10.75
C ASP A 54 -8.65 10.85 9.81
N LEU A 55 -9.38 9.84 9.33
CA LEU A 55 -10.58 10.04 8.53
C LEU A 55 -11.79 10.16 9.47
N PRO A 56 -12.48 11.30 9.55
CA PRO A 56 -13.65 11.43 10.42
C PRO A 56 -14.74 10.47 9.95
N VAL A 57 -15.19 9.59 10.85
CA VAL A 57 -16.28 8.62 10.60
C VAL A 57 -17.59 9.16 11.13
N PHE A 58 -17.56 9.77 12.32
CA PHE A 58 -18.75 10.26 13.00
C PHE A 58 -18.43 11.54 13.79
N ILE A 59 -19.25 12.57 13.59
CA ILE A 59 -19.17 13.83 14.33
C ILE A 59 -20.60 14.21 14.72
N TYR A 60 -20.91 14.19 16.02
CA TYR A 60 -22.21 14.58 16.53
C TYR A 60 -22.10 15.24 17.91
N LYS A 61 -22.42 16.54 18.00
CA LYS A 61 -22.23 17.34 19.23
C LYS A 61 -20.80 17.18 19.76
N ASP A 62 -20.64 16.68 20.99
CA ASP A 62 -19.35 16.46 21.65
C ASP A 62 -18.76 15.06 21.39
N TYR A 63 -19.35 14.30 20.45
CA TYR A 63 -18.84 13.01 20.01
C TYR A 63 -18.05 13.13 18.71
N PHE A 64 -16.81 12.69 18.74
CA PHE A 64 -15.91 12.62 17.59
C PHE A 64 -15.28 11.24 17.51
N LEU A 65 -15.52 10.55 16.40
CA LEU A 65 -14.92 9.26 16.11
C LEU A 65 -14.31 9.30 14.71
N ALA A 66 -13.02 9.02 14.63
CA ALA A 66 -12.29 8.91 13.37
C ALA A 66 -11.72 7.50 13.14
N LEU A 67 -11.28 7.23 11.93
CA LEU A 67 -10.57 6.01 11.54
C LEU A 67 -9.16 6.40 11.11
N ASN A 68 -8.16 5.92 11.84
CA ASN A 68 -6.78 6.20 11.51
C ASN A 68 -6.38 5.48 10.22
N ILE A 69 -5.87 6.22 9.24
CA ILE A 69 -5.50 5.64 7.94
C ILE A 69 -4.34 4.64 8.10
N GLY A 70 -3.33 5.03 8.88
CA GLY A 70 -2.13 4.23 9.10
C GLY A 70 -2.34 3.01 9.98
N GLY A 71 -3.03 3.23 11.11
CA GLY A 71 -3.16 2.27 12.19
C GLY A 71 -4.35 1.33 12.06
N ALA A 72 -5.39 1.70 11.29
CA ALA A 72 -6.56 0.85 11.06
C ALA A 72 -6.86 0.62 9.57
N LEU A 73 -7.03 1.67 8.76
CA LEU A 73 -7.51 1.50 7.37
C LEU A 73 -6.56 0.67 6.50
N ILE A 74 -5.25 0.99 6.53
CA ILE A 74 -4.23 0.23 5.77
C ILE A 74 -4.20 -1.25 6.21
N PRO A 75 -4.09 -1.57 7.52
CA PRO A 75 -4.17 -2.95 7.99
C PRO A 75 -5.45 -3.69 7.57
N ILE A 76 -6.62 -3.03 7.64
CA ILE A 76 -7.90 -3.59 7.18
C ILE A 76 -7.82 -3.95 5.69
N ILE A 77 -7.40 -3.00 4.85
CA ILE A 77 -7.31 -3.18 3.40
C ILE A 77 -6.34 -4.32 3.05
N LEU A 78 -5.18 -4.39 3.70
CA LEU A 78 -4.23 -5.47 3.49
C LEU A 78 -4.80 -6.82 3.93
N SER A 79 -5.52 -6.86 5.05
CA SER A 79 -6.16 -8.08 5.56
C SER A 79 -7.20 -8.63 4.58
N PHE A 80 -8.07 -7.77 4.04
CA PHE A 80 -9.03 -8.17 2.99
C PHE A 80 -8.35 -8.53 1.68
N TYR A 81 -7.29 -7.81 1.31
CA TYR A 81 -6.51 -8.13 0.11
C TYR A 81 -5.90 -9.54 0.19
N PHE A 82 -5.30 -9.92 1.32
CA PHE A 82 -4.78 -11.27 1.50
C PHE A 82 -5.89 -12.31 1.54
N PHE A 83 -7.02 -12.03 2.18
CA PHE A 83 -8.20 -12.90 2.18
C PHE A 83 -8.62 -13.26 0.74
N VAL A 84 -8.74 -12.25 -0.13
CA VAL A 84 -9.12 -12.45 -1.54
C VAL A 84 -8.01 -13.14 -2.33
N LYS A 85 -6.77 -12.63 -2.31
CA LYS A 85 -5.68 -13.13 -3.17
C LYS A 85 -5.23 -14.54 -2.81
N LYS A 86 -5.33 -14.93 -1.53
CA LYS A 86 -5.03 -16.30 -1.09
C LYS A 86 -6.23 -17.25 -1.14
N ALA A 87 -7.39 -16.77 -1.58
CA ALA A 87 -8.63 -17.55 -1.60
C ALA A 87 -8.89 -18.23 -0.24
N ILE A 88 -8.74 -17.46 0.84
CA ILE A 88 -8.97 -17.95 2.20
C ILE A 88 -10.46 -18.25 2.33
N GLY A 89 -10.82 -19.46 2.78
CA GLY A 89 -12.23 -19.83 2.91
C GLY A 89 -12.94 -18.93 3.93
N PHE A 90 -14.07 -18.34 3.54
CA PHE A 90 -14.84 -17.44 4.40
C PHE A 90 -15.11 -18.01 5.81
N PRO A 91 -15.52 -19.29 6.00
CA PRO A 91 -15.74 -19.84 7.34
C PRO A 91 -14.46 -19.87 8.21
N LYS A 92 -13.31 -20.20 7.61
CA LYS A 92 -12.02 -20.20 8.31
C LYS A 92 -11.69 -18.77 8.75
N PHE A 93 -11.78 -17.82 7.82
CA PHE A 93 -11.51 -16.42 8.09
C PHE A 93 -12.42 -15.83 9.16
N ALA A 94 -13.74 -15.97 9.01
CA ALA A 94 -14.72 -15.47 9.97
C ALA A 94 -14.55 -16.12 11.35
N GLY A 95 -14.35 -17.44 11.41
CA GLY A 95 -14.10 -18.15 12.67
C GLY A 95 -12.81 -17.70 13.36
N GLY A 96 -11.73 -17.51 12.59
CA GLY A 96 -10.46 -17.00 13.11
C GLY A 96 -10.59 -15.58 13.66
N VAL A 97 -11.22 -14.69 12.89
CA VAL A 97 -11.51 -13.30 13.29
C VAL A 97 -12.36 -13.27 14.56
N LEU A 98 -13.42 -14.08 14.64
CA LEU A 98 -14.30 -14.14 15.80
C LEU A 98 -13.56 -14.56 17.07
N LEU A 99 -12.75 -15.63 16.99
CA LEU A 99 -11.97 -16.11 18.14
C LEU A 99 -10.96 -15.07 18.62
N VAL A 100 -10.27 -14.41 17.69
CA VAL A 100 -9.34 -13.32 18.03
C VAL A 100 -10.09 -12.11 18.60
N ALA A 101 -11.26 -11.77 18.08
CA ALA A 101 -12.08 -10.67 18.58
C ALA A 101 -12.55 -10.91 20.02
N VAL A 102 -13.08 -12.10 20.31
CA VAL A 102 -13.45 -12.48 21.68
C VAL A 102 -12.25 -12.40 22.61
N ALA A 103 -11.11 -12.96 22.19
CA ALA A 103 -9.88 -12.92 22.96
C ALA A 103 -9.37 -11.49 23.20
N THR A 104 -9.50 -10.61 22.20
CA THR A 104 -9.14 -9.20 22.30
C THR A 104 -10.04 -8.49 23.30
N TYR A 105 -11.36 -8.66 23.19
CA TYR A 105 -12.34 -8.06 24.09
C TYR A 105 -12.05 -8.39 25.56
N MET A 106 -11.70 -9.65 25.84
CA MET A 106 -11.36 -10.10 27.20
C MET A 106 -10.10 -9.45 27.79
N VAL A 107 -9.21 -8.90 26.96
CA VAL A 107 -7.93 -8.32 27.40
C VAL A 107 -7.85 -6.79 27.25
N THR A 108 -8.87 -6.18 26.67
CA THR A 108 -8.98 -4.73 26.50
C THR A 108 -9.87 -4.12 27.58
N ARG A 109 -9.64 -2.85 27.89
CA ARG A 109 -10.47 -2.06 28.80
C ARG A 109 -10.66 -0.64 28.24
N VAL A 110 -11.82 -0.07 28.49
CA VAL A 110 -12.09 1.34 28.19
C VAL A 110 -11.45 2.22 29.26
N THR A 111 -10.73 3.25 28.81
CA THR A 111 -10.10 4.27 29.65
C THR A 111 -10.43 5.65 29.11
N GLU A 112 -10.09 6.70 29.86
CA GLU A 112 -10.28 8.10 29.43
C GLU A 112 -9.60 8.45 28.10
N THR A 113 -8.51 7.73 27.77
CA THR A 113 -7.75 7.91 26.52
C THR A 113 -8.20 6.97 25.39
N GLY A 114 -9.22 6.14 25.60
CA GLY A 114 -9.72 5.15 24.64
C GLY A 114 -9.56 3.70 25.11
N VAL A 115 -9.65 2.76 24.16
CA VAL A 115 -9.52 1.32 24.42
C VAL A 115 -8.04 0.95 24.50
N VAL A 116 -7.62 0.34 25.61
CA VAL A 116 -6.21 -0.05 25.81
C VAL A 116 -6.09 -1.48 26.33
N SER A 117 -4.95 -2.10 26.05
CA SER A 117 -4.54 -3.37 26.65
C SER A 117 -3.12 -3.26 27.19
N TYR A 118 -2.90 -3.71 28.42
CA TYR A 118 -1.61 -3.60 29.09
C TYR A 118 -0.72 -4.81 28.79
N PHE A 119 0.60 -4.60 28.79
CA PHE A 119 1.55 -5.71 28.72
C PHE A 119 1.37 -6.66 29.92
N PRO A 120 1.41 -7.99 29.72
CA PRO A 120 1.66 -8.72 28.48
C PRO A 120 0.39 -9.06 27.66
N PHE A 121 -0.79 -8.67 28.11
CA PHE A 121 -2.06 -9.11 27.56
C PHE A 121 -2.32 -8.66 26.11
N TYR A 122 -1.77 -7.52 25.68
CA TYR A 122 -1.90 -7.07 24.29
C TYR A 122 -1.25 -8.05 23.28
N LEU A 123 -0.39 -8.97 23.72
CA LEU A 123 0.20 -10.02 22.87
C LEU A 123 -0.74 -11.19 22.62
N LEU A 124 -1.81 -11.33 23.41
CA LEU A 124 -2.69 -12.49 23.38
C LEU A 124 -3.39 -12.66 22.02
N PRO A 125 -3.94 -11.61 21.38
CA PRO A 125 -4.50 -11.73 20.03
C PRO A 125 -3.50 -12.18 18.98
N SER A 126 -2.24 -11.70 19.05
CA SER A 126 -1.19 -12.13 18.13
C SER A 126 -0.85 -13.61 18.29
N ILE A 127 -0.69 -14.06 19.54
CA ILE A 127 -0.38 -15.46 19.86
C ILE A 127 -1.52 -16.37 19.38
N LEU A 128 -2.77 -16.02 19.69
CA LEU A 128 -3.92 -16.79 19.26
C LEU A 128 -4.02 -16.85 17.73
N ALA A 129 -3.81 -15.73 17.03
CA ALA A 129 -3.81 -15.70 15.58
C ALA A 129 -2.72 -16.60 14.96
N ILE A 130 -1.52 -16.62 15.56
CA ILE A 130 -0.42 -17.51 15.14
C ILE A 130 -0.84 -18.98 15.30
N LEU A 131 -1.40 -19.35 16.46
CA LEU A 131 -1.84 -20.72 16.73
C LEU A 131 -2.94 -21.17 15.75
N LEU A 132 -3.95 -20.33 15.52
CA LEU A 132 -5.02 -20.60 14.57
C LEU A 132 -4.50 -20.71 13.13
N ALA A 133 -3.54 -19.88 12.75
CA ALA A 133 -2.91 -19.96 11.44
C ALA A 133 -2.17 -21.29 11.23
N PHE A 134 -1.40 -21.73 12.23
CA PHE A 134 -0.72 -23.01 12.17
C PHE A 134 -1.68 -24.21 12.24
N LEU A 135 -2.83 -24.06 12.90
CA LEU A 135 -3.85 -25.11 12.93
C LEU A 135 -4.52 -25.31 11.56
N LEU A 136 -4.80 -24.22 10.84
CA LEU A 136 -5.62 -24.26 9.62
C LEU A 136 -4.82 -24.33 8.31
N TYR A 137 -3.57 -23.87 8.32
CA TYR A 137 -2.70 -23.72 7.15
C TYR A 137 -1.27 -24.15 7.49
N THR A 138 -1.09 -25.31 8.12
CA THR A 138 0.19 -25.79 8.67
C THR A 138 1.36 -25.67 7.68
N ARG A 139 2.30 -24.75 7.98
CA ARG A 139 3.54 -24.51 7.20
C ARG A 139 3.32 -24.10 5.73
N GLU A 140 2.11 -23.68 5.37
CA GLU A 140 1.81 -23.16 4.05
C GLU A 140 2.25 -21.70 3.89
N LYS A 141 2.32 -21.22 2.66
CA LYS A 141 2.59 -19.80 2.39
C LYS A 141 1.42 -18.90 2.84
N THR A 142 0.25 -19.49 3.07
CA THR A 142 -0.94 -18.77 3.56
C THR A 142 -0.89 -18.50 5.06
N THR A 143 -0.08 -19.23 5.85
CA THR A 143 -0.01 -19.08 7.30
C THR A 143 0.26 -17.63 7.75
N PRO A 144 1.29 -16.92 7.26
CA PRO A 144 1.67 -15.64 7.84
C PRO A 144 0.70 -14.52 7.49
N VAL A 145 0.19 -14.54 6.27
CA VAL A 145 -0.80 -13.57 5.80
C VAL A 145 -2.18 -13.81 6.41
N TYR A 146 -2.54 -15.07 6.67
CA TYR A 146 -3.75 -15.40 7.44
C TYR A 146 -3.62 -14.93 8.90
N ALA A 147 -2.49 -15.22 9.55
CA ALA A 147 -2.22 -14.78 10.93
C ALA A 147 -2.29 -13.25 11.05
N TYR A 148 -1.66 -12.52 10.12
CA TYR A 148 -1.75 -11.06 10.02
C TYR A 148 -3.20 -10.58 9.88
N ALA A 149 -3.98 -11.21 9.00
CA ALA A 149 -5.32 -10.73 8.67
C ALA A 149 -6.31 -10.93 9.81
N ILE A 150 -6.31 -12.13 10.44
CA ILE A 150 -7.23 -12.41 11.55
C ILE A 150 -6.83 -11.67 12.83
N SER A 151 -5.53 -11.42 13.07
CA SER A 151 -5.10 -10.62 14.22
C SER A 151 -5.54 -9.17 14.07
N THR A 152 -5.31 -8.59 12.90
CA THR A 152 -5.68 -7.20 12.60
C THR A 152 -7.18 -6.96 12.73
N ILE A 153 -7.99 -7.71 11.97
CA ILE A 153 -9.46 -7.52 11.95
C ILE A 153 -10.07 -7.94 13.29
N GLY A 154 -9.56 -9.02 13.90
CA GLY A 154 -10.00 -9.47 15.21
C GLY A 154 -9.75 -8.42 16.29
N VAL A 155 -8.59 -7.75 16.29
CA VAL A 155 -8.30 -6.69 17.26
C VAL A 155 -9.21 -5.47 17.08
N ILE A 156 -9.48 -5.06 15.83
CA ILE A 156 -10.42 -3.96 15.56
C ILE A 156 -11.84 -4.32 16.02
N LEU A 157 -12.30 -5.53 15.73
CA LEU A 157 -13.64 -5.96 16.14
C LEU A 157 -13.76 -6.09 17.65
N GLY A 158 -12.81 -6.78 18.28
CA GLY A 158 -12.86 -7.08 19.71
C GLY A 158 -12.48 -5.92 20.63
N GLY A 159 -11.52 -5.10 20.20
CA GLY A 159 -11.08 -3.92 20.92
C GLY A 159 -11.97 -2.74 20.60
N ASP A 160 -11.82 -2.17 19.41
CA ASP A 160 -12.43 -0.90 19.05
C ASP A 160 -13.97 -0.97 18.91
N LEU A 161 -14.49 -1.95 18.16
CA LEU A 161 -15.92 -1.99 17.82
C LEU A 161 -16.80 -2.54 18.94
N SER A 162 -16.36 -3.58 19.66
CA SER A 162 -17.15 -4.16 20.76
C SER A 162 -17.32 -3.22 21.95
N HIS A 163 -16.40 -2.27 22.17
CA HIS A 163 -16.49 -1.29 23.26
C HIS A 163 -17.18 0.01 22.83
N LEU A 164 -17.67 0.13 21.59
CA LEU A 164 -18.40 1.33 21.16
C LEU A 164 -19.54 1.72 22.13
N PRO A 165 -20.41 0.80 22.59
CA PRO A 165 -21.49 1.18 23.51
C PRO A 165 -20.97 1.85 24.79
N GLU A 166 -19.89 1.34 25.37
CA GLU A 166 -19.25 1.88 26.58
C GLU A 166 -18.59 3.24 26.30
N LEU A 167 -17.95 3.40 25.14
CA LEU A 167 -17.33 4.66 24.72
C LEU A 167 -18.35 5.79 24.52
N PHE A 168 -19.59 5.45 24.14
CA PHE A 168 -20.65 6.45 23.89
C PHE A 168 -21.44 6.83 25.16
N GLU A 169 -21.17 6.23 26.33
CA GLU A 169 -21.81 6.59 27.60
C GLU A 169 -21.50 8.03 28.04
N GLN A 170 -20.34 8.55 27.64
CA GLN A 170 -19.92 9.92 27.87
C GLN A 170 -19.44 10.55 26.55
N PRO A 171 -19.41 11.90 26.43
CA PRO A 171 -18.79 12.57 25.30
C PRO A 171 -17.38 12.03 25.03
N PHE A 172 -17.16 11.49 23.83
CA PHE A 172 -15.92 10.82 23.46
C PHE A 172 -15.32 11.48 22.23
N ALA A 173 -14.01 11.75 22.28
CA ALA A 173 -13.23 12.20 21.14
C ALA A 173 -12.04 11.27 20.96
N GLY A 174 -12.06 10.46 19.89
CA GLY A 174 -10.97 9.53 19.59
C GLY A 174 -11.04 8.94 18.20
N SER A 175 -10.13 8.00 17.92
CA SER A 175 -9.95 7.41 16.60
C SER A 175 -9.62 5.93 16.70
N PHE A 176 -10.28 5.10 15.90
CA PHE A 176 -9.94 3.69 15.72
C PHE A 176 -8.53 3.52 15.19
N GLY A 177 -7.74 2.65 15.81
CA GLY A 177 -6.35 2.44 15.44
C GLY A 177 -5.44 3.66 15.65
N GLY A 178 -5.89 4.68 16.40
CA GLY A 178 -5.22 5.98 16.51
C GLY A 178 -4.66 6.29 17.89
N ALA A 179 -4.44 5.30 18.76
CA ALA A 179 -3.76 5.48 20.04
C ALA A 179 -2.25 5.82 19.92
N GLY A 180 -1.82 6.29 18.74
CA GLY A 180 -0.44 6.58 18.37
C GLY A 180 0.08 5.65 17.28
N VAL A 181 1.38 5.72 17.03
CA VAL A 181 2.06 5.10 15.87
C VAL A 181 1.97 3.58 15.84
N TYR A 182 1.62 2.98 16.98
CA TYR A 182 1.82 1.57 17.27
C TYR A 182 0.63 1.00 18.02
N ASP A 183 -0.56 1.32 17.52
CA ASP A 183 -1.79 0.71 18.00
C ASP A 183 -1.68 -0.83 18.00
N MET A 184 -2.36 -1.45 18.96
CA MET A 184 -2.51 -2.87 19.10
C MET A 184 -2.94 -3.53 17.79
N VAL A 185 -3.77 -2.85 16.99
CA VAL A 185 -4.17 -3.31 15.63
C VAL A 185 -2.95 -3.56 14.74
N TYR A 186 -2.09 -2.56 14.60
CA TYR A 186 -0.93 -2.61 13.71
C TYR A 186 0.15 -3.57 14.23
N LEU A 187 0.44 -3.49 15.53
CA LEU A 187 1.40 -4.38 16.19
C LEU A 187 0.95 -5.84 16.11
N ALA A 188 -0.33 -6.13 16.33
CA ALA A 188 -0.81 -7.49 16.33
C ALA A 188 -0.64 -8.16 14.96
N GLY A 189 -0.91 -7.43 13.88
CA GLY A 189 -0.63 -7.86 12.51
C GLY A 189 0.86 -8.18 12.29
N LEU A 190 1.73 -7.21 12.58
CA LEU A 190 3.17 -7.35 12.33
C LEU A 190 3.81 -8.48 13.15
N ILE A 191 3.47 -8.59 14.45
CA ILE A 191 3.99 -9.65 15.32
C ILE A 191 3.58 -11.01 14.77
N SER A 192 2.30 -11.19 14.45
CA SER A 192 1.77 -12.45 13.91
C SER A 192 2.46 -12.86 12.62
N PHE A 193 2.71 -11.91 11.70
CA PHE A 193 3.44 -12.18 10.47
C PHE A 193 4.91 -12.56 10.74
N CYS A 194 5.63 -11.75 11.54
CA CYS A 194 7.04 -11.93 11.82
C CYS A 194 7.36 -13.26 12.52
N ILE A 195 6.50 -13.68 13.44
CA ILE A 195 6.69 -14.94 14.18
C ILE A 195 6.31 -16.14 13.31
N SER A 196 5.23 -16.07 12.54
CA SER A 196 4.78 -17.22 11.74
C SER A 196 5.65 -17.46 10.50
N PHE A 197 6.20 -16.40 9.89
CA PHE A 197 6.96 -16.52 8.65
C PHE A 197 8.14 -17.51 8.77
N PRO A 198 9.06 -17.47 9.75
CA PRO A 198 10.19 -18.41 9.83
C PRO A 198 9.83 -19.90 9.70
N PHE A 199 8.64 -20.32 10.13
CA PHE A 199 8.23 -21.71 10.19
C PHE A 199 7.52 -22.24 8.94
N ILE A 200 7.26 -21.40 7.92
CA ILE A 200 6.64 -21.85 6.67
C ILE A 200 7.67 -22.47 5.71
N LYS A 201 7.20 -23.35 4.81
CA LYS A 201 8.05 -23.91 3.76
C LYS A 201 8.47 -22.81 2.76
N LYS A 202 9.77 -22.50 2.74
CA LYS A 202 10.35 -21.50 1.83
C LYS A 202 10.46 -22.04 0.42
N LYS A 203 10.17 -21.20 -0.58
CA LYS A 203 10.50 -21.49 -1.97
C LYS A 203 11.97 -21.26 -2.21
N LYS A 204 12.60 -22.16 -2.98
CA LYS A 204 13.99 -22.01 -3.39
C LYS A 204 14.14 -20.72 -4.20
N ARG A 205 15.15 -19.92 -3.83
CA ARG A 205 15.47 -18.68 -4.54
C ARG A 205 15.92 -19.01 -5.96
N LYS A 206 15.33 -18.33 -6.95
CA LYS A 206 15.74 -18.44 -8.36
C LYS A 206 17.17 -17.91 -8.54
N GLY A 207 17.81 -18.36 -9.62
CA GLY A 207 19.14 -17.86 -9.99
C GLY A 207 19.12 -16.33 -10.09
N LYS A 208 20.23 -15.66 -9.71
CA LYS A 208 20.29 -14.18 -9.84
C LYS A 208 20.07 -13.73 -11.27
N ILE A 209 20.63 -14.46 -12.25
CA ILE A 209 20.51 -14.14 -13.68
C ILE A 209 19.12 -14.50 -14.21
N GLU A 210 18.57 -15.65 -13.83
CA GLU A 210 17.19 -16.04 -14.13
C GLU A 210 16.19 -14.95 -13.73
N ARG A 211 16.31 -14.37 -12.53
CA ARG A 211 15.46 -13.24 -12.11
C ARG A 211 15.70 -11.96 -12.90
N MET A 212 16.92 -11.73 -13.38
CA MET A 212 17.23 -10.58 -14.24
C MET A 212 16.57 -10.75 -15.61
N VAL A 213 16.62 -11.96 -16.17
CA VAL A 213 15.95 -12.33 -17.42
C VAL A 213 14.44 -12.14 -17.27
N GLU A 214 13.80 -12.77 -16.27
CA GLU A 214 12.36 -12.62 -16.01
C GLU A 214 11.94 -11.16 -15.81
N LYS A 215 12.80 -10.34 -15.19
CA LYS A 215 12.55 -8.92 -15.05
C LYS A 215 12.56 -8.21 -16.42
N VAL A 216 13.53 -8.47 -17.29
CA VAL A 216 13.55 -7.90 -18.64
C VAL A 216 12.35 -8.37 -19.45
N GLU A 217 11.96 -9.64 -19.34
CA GLU A 217 10.78 -10.18 -20.04
C GLU A 217 9.49 -9.45 -19.65
N LYS A 218 9.25 -9.28 -18.33
CA LYS A 218 8.09 -8.53 -17.83
C LYS A 218 8.07 -7.08 -18.33
N GLU A 219 9.23 -6.41 -18.30
CA GLU A 219 9.35 -5.03 -18.76
C GLU A 219 9.17 -4.93 -20.28
N ALA A 220 9.69 -5.88 -21.06
CA ALA A 220 9.51 -5.93 -22.50
C ALA A 220 8.03 -6.13 -22.88
N ILE A 221 7.32 -7.03 -22.21
CA ILE A 221 5.88 -7.23 -22.42
C ILE A 221 5.10 -5.95 -22.09
N CYS A 222 5.43 -5.29 -20.98
CA CYS A 222 4.83 -4.00 -20.60
C CYS A 222 5.06 -2.94 -21.68
N VAL A 223 6.30 -2.78 -22.13
CA VAL A 223 6.69 -1.83 -23.19
C VAL A 223 5.97 -2.14 -24.51
N GLY A 224 5.90 -3.42 -24.89
CA GLY A 224 5.19 -3.86 -26.08
C GLY A 224 3.72 -3.45 -26.06
N LYS A 225 3.01 -3.75 -24.97
CA LYS A 225 1.60 -3.33 -24.81
C LYS A 225 1.41 -1.81 -24.87
N ILE A 226 2.28 -1.03 -24.21
CA ILE A 226 2.21 0.44 -24.23
C ILE A 226 2.45 1.00 -25.64
N ALA A 227 3.31 0.35 -26.41
CA ALA A 227 3.64 0.73 -27.78
C ALA A 227 2.65 0.17 -28.82
N GLY A 228 1.65 -0.63 -28.42
CA GLY A 228 0.74 -1.32 -29.35
C GLY A 228 1.42 -2.45 -30.14
N ILE A 229 2.49 -3.04 -29.61
CA ILE A 229 3.26 -4.13 -30.22
C ILE A 229 2.96 -5.43 -29.46
N GLU A 230 2.17 -6.30 -30.06
CA GLU A 230 1.91 -7.64 -29.56
C GLU A 230 2.81 -8.67 -30.26
N GLY A 231 3.35 -9.62 -29.50
CA GLY A 231 4.21 -10.68 -30.04
C GLY A 231 5.08 -11.33 -28.98
N ASN A 232 5.98 -12.21 -29.44
CA ASN A 232 6.99 -12.78 -28.55
C ASN A 232 8.02 -11.71 -28.13
N ILE A 233 8.76 -11.98 -27.04
CA ILE A 233 9.74 -11.03 -26.48
C ILE A 233 10.77 -10.61 -27.55
N SER A 234 11.24 -11.53 -28.37
CA SER A 234 12.20 -11.24 -29.44
C SER A 234 11.65 -10.24 -30.46
N PHE A 235 10.38 -10.40 -30.87
CA PHE A 235 9.71 -9.48 -31.80
C PHE A 235 9.52 -8.09 -31.17
N ILE A 236 9.10 -8.03 -29.91
CA ILE A 236 8.94 -6.75 -29.19
C ILE A 236 10.28 -6.02 -29.12
N LEU A 237 11.36 -6.71 -28.72
CA LEU A 237 12.69 -6.11 -28.62
C LEU A 237 13.21 -5.65 -29.98
N GLU A 238 13.00 -6.42 -31.04
CA GLU A 238 13.37 -6.05 -32.39
C GLU A 238 12.64 -4.80 -32.88
N LYS A 239 11.33 -4.70 -32.62
CA LYS A 239 10.52 -3.53 -33.00
C LYS A 239 10.86 -2.28 -32.19
N VAL A 240 11.11 -2.41 -30.88
CA VAL A 240 11.35 -1.28 -29.99
C VAL A 240 12.81 -0.79 -30.05
N LEU A 241 13.77 -1.71 -30.01
CA LEU A 241 15.20 -1.40 -29.92
C LEU A 241 15.94 -1.53 -31.25
N GLY A 242 15.36 -2.21 -32.25
CA GLY A 242 16.06 -2.56 -33.50
C GLY A 242 17.06 -3.71 -33.33
N ARG A 243 17.12 -4.36 -32.17
CA ARG A 243 18.07 -5.43 -31.85
C ARG A 243 17.54 -6.37 -30.78
N ARG A 244 17.91 -7.65 -30.87
CA ARG A 244 17.57 -8.69 -29.87
C ARG A 244 18.78 -9.35 -29.20
N GLU A 245 19.97 -9.17 -29.78
CA GLU A 245 21.23 -9.79 -29.35
C GLU A 245 21.55 -9.53 -27.88
N ASP A 246 21.29 -8.32 -27.39
CA ASP A 246 21.54 -7.93 -25.99
C ASP A 246 20.72 -8.78 -24.99
N PHE A 247 19.52 -9.24 -25.37
CA PHE A 247 18.71 -10.13 -24.53
C PHE A 247 19.21 -11.59 -24.58
N GLU A 248 19.63 -12.06 -25.74
CA GLU A 248 20.28 -13.38 -25.88
C GLU A 248 21.60 -13.44 -25.09
N LEU A 249 22.40 -12.35 -25.14
CA LEU A 249 23.60 -12.18 -24.32
C LEU A 249 23.28 -12.26 -22.83
N LEU A 250 22.19 -11.61 -22.37
CA LEU A 250 21.77 -11.68 -20.97
C LEU A 250 21.42 -13.12 -20.55
N ARG A 251 20.72 -13.86 -21.41
CA ARG A 251 20.28 -15.23 -21.13
C ARG A 251 21.44 -16.21 -21.01
N ASN A 252 22.50 -15.99 -21.78
CA ASN A 252 23.69 -16.85 -21.84
C ASN A 252 24.83 -16.36 -20.92
N GLU A 253 24.67 -15.22 -20.24
CA GLU A 253 25.70 -14.68 -19.36
C GLU A 253 25.81 -15.48 -18.05
N HIS A 254 27.04 -15.65 -17.57
CA HIS A 254 27.33 -16.34 -16.31
C HIS A 254 27.77 -15.36 -15.22
N SER A 255 28.30 -14.20 -15.59
CA SER A 255 28.71 -13.15 -14.65
C SER A 255 27.53 -12.28 -14.23
N VAL A 256 27.14 -12.37 -12.95
CA VAL A 256 26.07 -11.54 -12.35
C VAL A 256 26.31 -10.04 -12.55
N ARG A 257 27.57 -9.58 -12.53
CA ARG A 257 27.90 -8.15 -12.70
C ARG A 257 27.65 -7.69 -14.14
N LYS A 258 28.04 -8.49 -15.13
CA LYS A 258 27.80 -8.20 -16.56
C LYS A 258 26.30 -8.30 -16.87
N ALA A 259 25.64 -9.36 -16.43
CA ALA A 259 24.19 -9.55 -16.58
C ALA A 259 23.40 -8.36 -16.01
N ARG A 260 23.75 -7.87 -14.81
CA ARG A 260 23.12 -6.68 -14.23
C ARG A 260 23.31 -5.43 -15.09
N LYS A 261 24.50 -5.23 -15.68
CA LYS A 261 24.78 -4.09 -16.55
C LYS A 261 23.94 -4.16 -17.83
N ILE A 262 23.87 -5.33 -18.46
CA ILE A 262 23.06 -5.59 -19.66
C ILE A 262 21.57 -5.36 -19.36
N MET A 263 21.04 -5.97 -18.29
CA MET A 263 19.65 -5.79 -17.84
C MET A 263 19.31 -4.31 -17.63
N ASN A 264 20.12 -3.57 -16.86
CA ASN A 264 19.84 -2.16 -16.57
C ASN A 264 19.87 -1.32 -17.86
N LYS A 265 20.80 -1.59 -18.78
CA LYS A 265 20.89 -0.94 -20.08
C LYS A 265 19.64 -1.21 -20.92
N LEU A 266 19.26 -2.48 -21.07
CA LEU A 266 18.08 -2.91 -21.83
C LEU A 266 16.80 -2.24 -21.31
N ILE A 267 16.53 -2.34 -20.00
CA ILE A 267 15.33 -1.75 -19.40
C ILE A 267 15.31 -0.24 -19.63
N LYS A 268 16.44 0.45 -19.41
CA LYS A 268 16.53 1.89 -19.62
C LYS A 268 16.22 2.27 -21.08
N GLU A 269 16.88 1.63 -22.04
CA GLU A 269 16.71 1.93 -23.47
C GLU A 269 15.29 1.64 -23.96
N MET A 270 14.66 0.55 -23.52
CA MET A 270 13.27 0.23 -23.88
C MET A 270 12.32 1.35 -23.46
N HIS A 271 12.40 1.79 -22.20
CA HIS A 271 11.53 2.86 -21.70
C HIS A 271 11.87 4.23 -22.29
N GLU A 272 13.14 4.50 -22.62
CA GLU A 272 13.54 5.72 -23.32
C GLU A 272 12.97 5.79 -24.74
N LYS A 273 12.89 4.66 -25.46
CA LYS A 273 12.31 4.59 -26.81
C LYS A 273 10.81 4.86 -26.84
N ILE A 274 10.08 4.43 -25.82
CA ILE A 274 8.64 4.68 -25.70
C ILE A 274 8.32 5.85 -24.76
N ARG A 275 9.30 6.72 -24.48
CA ARG A 275 9.15 7.77 -23.46
C ARG A 275 8.02 8.74 -23.75
N GLU A 276 7.70 8.94 -25.02
CA GLU A 276 6.59 9.79 -25.48
C GLU A 276 5.20 9.22 -25.16
N ASN A 277 5.09 7.91 -24.97
CA ASN A 277 3.85 7.25 -24.55
C ASN A 277 3.57 7.47 -23.06
N TYR A 278 4.59 7.78 -22.25
CA TYR A 278 4.40 8.15 -20.85
C TYR A 278 3.97 9.60 -20.72
N ALA A 279 3.06 9.87 -19.78
CA ALA A 279 2.58 11.22 -19.48
C ALA A 279 3.72 12.19 -19.12
N PRO A 280 3.93 13.28 -19.87
CA PRO A 280 5.01 14.23 -19.61
C PRO A 280 4.79 15.05 -18.34
N PRO A 281 5.88 15.54 -17.71
CA PRO A 281 5.78 16.35 -16.49
C PRO A 281 4.86 17.57 -16.63
N GLU A 282 4.91 18.26 -17.76
CA GLU A 282 4.09 19.45 -18.05
C GLU A 282 2.59 19.13 -18.06
N GLU A 283 2.18 18.05 -18.72
CA GLU A 283 0.77 17.65 -18.76
C GLU A 283 0.31 17.09 -17.42
N ARG A 284 1.20 16.39 -16.69
CA ARG A 284 0.92 15.97 -15.32
C ARG A 284 0.72 17.18 -14.41
N LEU A 285 1.54 18.23 -14.54
CA LEU A 285 1.37 19.48 -13.80
C LEU A 285 0.02 20.15 -14.11
N VAL A 286 -0.33 20.29 -15.39
CA VAL A 286 -1.63 20.86 -15.80
C VAL A 286 -2.78 20.04 -15.23
N SER A 287 -2.73 18.71 -15.34
CA SER A 287 -3.76 17.84 -14.77
C SER A 287 -3.90 18.01 -13.26
N TYR A 288 -2.78 18.13 -12.53
CA TYR A 288 -2.80 18.36 -11.09
C TYR A 288 -3.36 19.72 -10.73
N LEU A 289 -3.08 20.77 -11.51
CA LEU A 289 -3.65 22.09 -11.29
C LEU A 289 -5.16 22.11 -11.51
N ILE A 290 -5.65 21.43 -12.56
CA ILE A 290 -7.08 21.27 -12.81
C ILE A 290 -7.76 20.53 -11.66
N ASP A 291 -7.23 19.36 -11.28
CA ASP A 291 -7.76 18.57 -10.15
C ASP A 291 -7.72 19.38 -8.84
N PHE A 292 -6.65 20.15 -8.61
CA PHE A 292 -6.53 21.03 -7.45
C PHE A 292 -7.58 22.15 -7.44
N MET A 293 -7.85 22.78 -8.59
CA MET A 293 -8.89 23.82 -8.71
C MET A 293 -10.27 23.25 -8.44
N ILE A 294 -10.58 22.07 -8.99
CA ILE A 294 -11.85 21.37 -8.75
C ILE A 294 -12.03 21.11 -7.25
N ILE A 295 -11.04 20.45 -6.64
CA ILE A 295 -11.10 20.11 -5.21
C ILE A 295 -11.23 21.38 -4.36
N SER A 296 -10.38 22.38 -4.60
CA SER A 296 -10.40 23.64 -3.86
C SER A 296 -11.73 24.38 -4.01
N GLY A 297 -12.31 24.39 -5.21
CA GLY A 297 -13.61 25.02 -5.47
C GLY A 297 -14.74 24.38 -4.66
N PHE A 298 -14.82 23.04 -4.66
CA PHE A 298 -15.81 22.32 -3.85
C PHE A 298 -15.56 22.52 -2.35
N SER A 299 -14.31 22.49 -1.89
CA SER A 299 -13.96 22.72 -0.48
C SER A 299 -14.31 24.14 -0.02
N LEU A 300 -14.12 25.14 -0.88
CA LEU A 300 -14.48 26.53 -0.60
C LEU A 300 -16.01 26.70 -0.56
N ALA A 301 -16.73 26.11 -1.50
CA ALA A 301 -18.19 26.19 -1.52
C ALA A 301 -18.82 25.65 -0.23
N LEU A 302 -18.32 24.52 0.29
CA LEU A 302 -18.78 23.96 1.55
C LEU A 302 -18.31 24.76 2.77
N SER A 303 -17.10 25.32 2.73
CA SER A 303 -16.59 26.10 3.87
C SER A 303 -17.37 27.40 4.10
N LEU A 304 -18.02 27.95 3.07
CA LEU A 304 -18.90 29.12 3.18
C LEU A 304 -20.17 28.86 4.03
N LEU A 305 -20.51 27.59 4.30
CA LEU A 305 -21.62 27.23 5.20
C LEU A 305 -21.27 27.42 6.69
N TYR A 306 -20.01 27.69 7.01
CA TYR A 306 -19.51 27.78 8.37
C TYR A 306 -19.13 29.22 8.74
N LYS A 307 -19.13 29.53 10.04
CA LYS A 307 -18.78 30.87 10.55
C LYS A 307 -17.32 31.26 10.25
N SER A 308 -16.42 30.28 10.17
CA SER A 308 -15.03 30.46 9.76
C SER A 308 -14.80 29.72 8.45
N ILE A 309 -14.07 30.34 7.52
CA ILE A 309 -13.83 29.76 6.19
C ILE A 309 -12.60 28.87 6.19
N PHE A 310 -11.52 29.32 6.83
CA PHE A 310 -10.19 28.72 6.68
C PHE A 310 -10.10 27.27 7.16
N LEU A 311 -10.57 26.99 8.38
CA LEU A 311 -10.45 25.65 8.96
C LEU A 311 -11.36 24.62 8.25
N PRO A 312 -12.65 24.90 7.97
CA PRO A 312 -13.49 24.00 7.19
C PRO A 312 -12.97 23.80 5.77
N PHE A 313 -12.43 24.85 5.13
CA PHE A 313 -11.78 24.71 3.82
C PHE A 313 -10.66 23.69 3.86
N LEU A 314 -9.74 23.80 4.83
CA LEU A 314 -8.62 22.87 4.96
C LEU A 314 -9.13 21.43 5.19
N MET A 315 -10.12 21.25 6.06
CA MET A 315 -10.70 19.93 6.33
C MET A 315 -11.34 19.30 5.08
N PHE A 316 -12.21 20.04 4.37
CA PHE A 316 -12.84 19.56 3.15
C PHE A 316 -11.82 19.33 2.03
N PHE A 317 -10.79 20.18 1.93
CA PHE A 317 -9.73 20.04 0.94
C PHE A 317 -8.98 18.73 1.14
N LEU A 318 -8.53 18.45 2.35
CA LEU A 318 -7.83 17.22 2.69
C LEU A 318 -8.72 15.97 2.51
N LEU A 319 -9.99 16.05 2.91
CA LEU A 319 -10.95 14.95 2.73
C LEU A 319 -11.20 14.65 1.25
N PHE A 320 -11.45 15.67 0.45
CA PHE A 320 -11.73 15.52 -0.99
C PHE A 320 -10.51 15.03 -1.77
N GLN A 321 -9.28 15.27 -1.32
CA GLN A 321 -8.10 14.65 -1.94
C GLN A 321 -8.18 13.11 -1.95
N ILE A 322 -8.73 12.50 -0.91
CA ILE A 322 -8.87 11.03 -0.82
C ILE A 322 -10.09 10.58 -1.63
N ILE A 323 -11.25 11.23 -1.41
CA ILE A 323 -12.54 10.85 -2.01
C ILE A 323 -12.58 11.13 -3.52
N TYR A 324 -11.83 12.09 -4.02
CA TYR A 324 -11.78 12.41 -5.44
C TYR A 324 -10.86 11.44 -6.21
N PHE A 325 -9.61 11.29 -5.79
CA PHE A 325 -8.62 10.56 -6.58
C PHE A 325 -8.84 9.05 -6.57
N ILE A 326 -9.13 8.44 -5.41
CA ILE A 326 -9.18 6.97 -5.30
C ILE A 326 -10.34 6.39 -6.12
N PRO A 327 -11.60 6.84 -5.98
CA PRO A 327 -12.71 6.28 -6.73
C PRO A 327 -12.59 6.56 -8.23
N LEU A 328 -12.22 7.79 -8.63
CA LEU A 328 -12.11 8.13 -10.05
C LEU A 328 -11.06 7.26 -10.75
N GLU A 329 -9.85 7.17 -10.18
CA GLU A 329 -8.81 6.34 -10.78
C GLU A 329 -9.15 4.84 -10.74
N PHE A 330 -9.85 4.36 -9.71
CA PHE A 330 -10.25 2.96 -9.63
C PHE A 330 -11.33 2.59 -10.67
N PHE A 331 -12.37 3.41 -10.80
CA PHE A 331 -13.48 3.12 -11.71
C PHE A 331 -13.15 3.48 -13.16
N PHE A 332 -12.50 4.61 -13.41
CA PHE A 332 -12.28 5.15 -14.75
C PHE A 332 -10.83 5.08 -15.23
N GLY A 333 -9.88 4.69 -14.38
CA GLY A 333 -8.45 4.72 -14.75
C GLY A 333 -7.88 6.14 -14.83
N THR A 334 -8.66 7.17 -14.53
CA THR A 334 -8.24 8.57 -14.69
C THR A 334 -8.99 9.50 -13.75
N THR A 335 -8.46 10.70 -13.53
CA THR A 335 -9.13 11.81 -12.84
C THR A 335 -9.67 12.79 -13.87
N VAL A 336 -10.47 13.80 -13.48
CA VAL A 336 -10.98 14.78 -14.46
C VAL A 336 -9.84 15.52 -15.13
N GLY A 337 -8.87 16.03 -14.37
CA GLY A 337 -7.70 16.71 -14.93
C GLY A 337 -6.86 15.81 -15.82
N LYS A 338 -6.75 14.51 -15.51
CA LYS A 338 -6.01 13.57 -16.36
C LYS A 338 -6.78 13.19 -17.63
N ALA A 339 -8.10 13.03 -17.53
CA ALA A 339 -8.96 12.76 -18.67
C ALA A 339 -8.91 13.89 -19.69
N LEU A 340 -8.91 15.15 -19.23
CA LEU A 340 -8.77 16.33 -20.10
C LEU A 340 -7.41 16.43 -20.81
N MET A 341 -6.41 15.68 -20.34
CA MET A 341 -5.07 15.63 -20.92
C MET A 341 -4.80 14.28 -21.62
N ASP A 342 -5.86 13.49 -21.87
CA ASP A 342 -5.79 12.15 -22.47
C ASP A 342 -4.80 11.21 -21.77
N MET A 343 -4.82 11.22 -20.43
CA MET A 343 -3.94 10.39 -19.60
C MET A 343 -4.73 9.34 -18.84
N GLU A 344 -4.13 8.16 -18.73
CA GLU A 344 -4.68 7.05 -17.96
C GLU A 344 -3.62 6.38 -17.07
N VAL A 345 -4.08 5.93 -15.93
CA VAL A 345 -3.36 5.14 -14.94
C VAL A 345 -3.44 3.66 -15.30
N ARG A 346 -2.28 3.02 -15.46
CA ARG A 346 -2.15 1.58 -15.70
C ARG A 346 -1.22 0.91 -14.68
N ASP A 347 -1.29 -0.41 -14.58
CA ASP A 347 -0.34 -1.21 -13.82
C ASP A 347 0.95 -1.48 -14.62
N MET A 348 1.92 -2.15 -14.00
CA MET A 348 3.15 -2.60 -14.68
C MET A 348 2.94 -3.67 -15.76
N SER A 349 1.72 -4.18 -15.94
CA SER A 349 1.32 -5.09 -17.01
C SER A 349 0.62 -4.36 -18.16
N ALA A 350 0.58 -3.02 -18.11
CA ALA A 350 -0.14 -2.12 -19.02
C ALA A 350 -1.68 -2.33 -19.04
N GLU A 351 -2.22 -2.96 -18.00
CA GLU A 351 -3.64 -3.19 -17.81
C GLU A 351 -4.22 -2.20 -16.78
N LYS A 352 -5.54 -2.25 -16.59
CA LYS A 352 -6.21 -1.42 -15.59
C LYS A 352 -5.66 -1.75 -14.20
N ALA A 353 -5.23 -0.73 -13.47
CA ALA A 353 -4.66 -0.91 -12.15
C ALA A 353 -5.69 -1.44 -11.14
N ASP A 354 -5.27 -2.38 -10.30
CA ASP A 354 -6.11 -2.90 -9.23
C ASP A 354 -6.31 -1.89 -8.09
N PHE A 355 -7.32 -2.14 -7.25
CA PHE A 355 -7.66 -1.26 -6.13
C PHE A 355 -6.45 -0.98 -5.23
N LEU A 356 -5.66 -2.00 -4.90
CA LEU A 356 -4.51 -1.83 -4.00
C LEU A 356 -3.45 -0.90 -4.61
N SER A 357 -3.21 -0.99 -5.93
CA SER A 357 -2.28 -0.07 -6.62
C SER A 357 -2.82 1.36 -6.66
N ILE A 358 -4.11 1.56 -6.91
CA ILE A 358 -4.74 2.89 -6.87
C ILE A 358 -4.70 3.47 -5.44
N PHE A 359 -5.05 2.66 -4.45
CA PHE A 359 -5.04 3.08 -3.05
C PHE A 359 -3.62 3.46 -2.60
N THR A 360 -2.64 2.59 -2.84
CA THR A 360 -1.23 2.81 -2.46
C THR A 360 -0.69 4.11 -3.04
N ARG A 361 -0.87 4.35 -4.34
CA ARG A 361 -0.33 5.56 -4.97
C ARG A 361 -0.97 6.83 -4.45
N ASN A 362 -2.24 6.78 -4.03
CA ASN A 362 -3.00 7.95 -3.61
C ASN A 362 -2.80 8.27 -2.13
N ILE A 363 -2.61 7.27 -1.27
CA ILE A 363 -2.13 7.50 0.09
C ILE A 363 -0.73 8.12 0.06
N ILE A 364 0.17 7.61 -0.77
CA ILE A 364 1.52 8.21 -0.91
C ILE A 364 1.43 9.62 -1.52
N ARG A 365 0.50 9.86 -2.47
CA ARG A 365 0.24 11.20 -3.02
C ARG A 365 -0.11 12.19 -1.92
N TYR A 366 -0.92 11.77 -0.96
CA TYR A 366 -1.29 12.61 0.18
C TYR A 366 -0.06 12.97 1.02
N LEU A 367 0.86 12.04 1.26
CA LEU A 367 2.12 12.33 1.96
C LEU A 367 3.08 13.20 1.13
N GLU A 368 3.19 12.96 -0.18
CA GLU A 368 4.00 13.76 -1.10
C GLU A 368 3.54 15.23 -1.15
N PHE A 369 2.26 15.51 -0.89
CA PHE A 369 1.76 16.88 -0.75
C PHE A 369 2.44 17.62 0.41
N PHE A 370 2.59 16.98 1.58
CA PHE A 370 3.28 17.57 2.73
C PHE A 370 4.81 17.65 2.54
N ALA A 371 5.38 16.74 1.74
CA ALA A 371 6.81 16.70 1.44
C ALA A 371 7.25 17.68 0.33
N GLY A 372 6.67 18.88 0.29
CA GLY A 372 7.06 19.95 -0.65
C GLY A 372 6.09 20.19 -1.80
N PHE A 373 4.77 20.09 -1.58
CA PHE A 373 3.71 20.48 -2.53
C PHE A 373 3.90 19.90 -3.94
N TYR A 374 4.22 18.60 -4.03
CA TYR A 374 4.48 17.88 -5.29
C TYR A 374 5.72 18.31 -6.08
N ALA A 375 6.52 19.27 -5.62
CA ALA A 375 7.75 19.67 -6.30
C ALA A 375 8.73 18.50 -6.44
N VAL A 376 8.90 17.72 -5.35
CA VAL A 376 9.71 16.49 -5.35
C VAL A 376 9.14 15.47 -6.35
N SER A 377 7.81 15.33 -6.41
CA SER A 377 7.15 14.42 -7.35
C SER A 377 7.44 14.80 -8.81
N LEU A 378 7.40 16.10 -9.17
CA LEU A 378 7.69 16.57 -10.53
C LEU A 378 9.15 16.33 -10.94
N VAL A 379 10.09 16.55 -10.02
CA VAL A 379 11.51 16.24 -10.25
C VAL A 379 11.70 14.74 -10.52
N LEU A 380 11.09 13.88 -9.70
CA LEU A 380 11.18 12.43 -9.87
C LEU A 380 10.54 11.94 -11.19
N ILE A 381 9.40 12.50 -11.56
CA ILE A 381 8.75 12.24 -12.85
C ILE A 381 9.69 12.61 -14.01
N SER A 382 10.40 13.73 -13.90
CA SER A 382 11.31 14.20 -14.96
C SER A 382 12.54 13.31 -15.13
N LEU A 383 13.07 12.78 -14.02
CA LEU A 383 14.29 11.97 -13.99
C LEU A 383 14.04 10.47 -14.25
N SER A 384 12.84 9.97 -13.96
CA SER A 384 12.50 8.56 -14.11
C SER A 384 12.28 8.16 -15.58
N PRO A 385 12.88 7.05 -16.07
CA PRO A 385 12.62 6.55 -17.43
C PRO A 385 11.15 6.29 -17.72
N LYS A 386 10.39 5.86 -16.70
CA LYS A 386 8.94 5.57 -16.78
C LYS A 386 8.06 6.76 -16.39
N ARG A 387 8.66 7.93 -16.18
CA ARG A 387 7.99 9.16 -15.67
C ARG A 387 7.17 8.94 -14.40
N GLN A 388 7.69 8.15 -13.46
CA GLN A 388 7.03 7.81 -12.19
C GLN A 388 7.43 8.74 -11.04
N ARG A 389 6.46 9.09 -10.17
CA ARG A 389 6.72 9.64 -8.83
C ARG A 389 6.89 8.52 -7.79
N ILE A 390 7.13 8.86 -6.52
CA ILE A 390 7.34 7.87 -5.43
C ILE A 390 6.12 6.95 -5.31
N GLY A 391 4.92 7.53 -5.25
CA GLY A 391 3.67 6.77 -5.15
C GLY A 391 3.47 5.81 -6.31
N ASP A 392 3.78 6.23 -7.54
CA ASP A 392 3.61 5.39 -8.74
C ASP A 392 4.58 4.20 -8.71
N ALA A 393 5.83 4.43 -8.30
CA ALA A 393 6.87 3.41 -8.22
C ALA A 393 6.63 2.37 -7.11
N ILE A 394 6.13 2.80 -5.94
CA ILE A 394 5.77 1.89 -4.85
C ILE A 394 4.51 1.09 -5.22
N ALA A 395 3.53 1.74 -5.86
CA ALA A 395 2.27 1.14 -6.28
C ALA A 395 2.39 0.21 -7.51
N ASP A 396 3.60 -0.03 -8.04
CA ASP A 396 3.85 -0.74 -9.30
C ASP A 396 2.88 -0.27 -10.42
N SER A 397 2.93 1.03 -10.70
CA SER A 397 2.01 1.66 -11.63
C SER A 397 2.62 2.77 -12.46
N ILE A 398 2.00 3.05 -13.59
CA ILE A 398 2.46 4.04 -14.57
C ILE A 398 1.30 4.91 -15.02
N VAL A 399 1.62 6.05 -15.64
CA VAL A 399 0.65 6.90 -16.31
C VAL A 399 1.08 7.08 -17.75
N ILE A 400 0.18 6.73 -18.65
CA ILE A 400 0.39 6.72 -20.09
C ILE A 400 -0.56 7.70 -20.76
N LYS A 401 -0.21 8.15 -21.96
CA LYS A 401 -1.13 8.83 -22.86
C LYS A 401 -2.04 7.81 -23.53
N VAL A 402 -3.34 8.09 -23.53
CA VAL A 402 -4.32 7.42 -24.37
C VAL A 402 -4.16 8.04 -25.75
N ARG A 403 -3.43 7.36 -26.64
CA ARG A 403 -3.45 7.71 -28.07
C ARG A 403 -4.69 7.05 -28.67
N GLU A 404 -5.51 7.83 -29.36
CA GLU A 404 -6.54 7.28 -30.26
C GLU A 404 -5.93 6.41 -31.36
#